data_AF-V9G7A0-F1
#
_entry.id   AF-V9G7A0-F1
#
_cell.length_a   1.000
_cell.length_b   1.000
_cell.length_c   1.000
_cell.angle_alpha   90.00
_cell.angle_beta   90.00
_cell.angle_gamma   90.00
#
_symmetry.space_group_name_H-M   'P 1'
#
loop_
_entity.id
_entity.type
_entity.pdbx_description
1 polymer ?
#
loop_
_entity_poly.entity_id
_entity_poly.type
_entity_poly.pdbx_seq_one_letter_code
_entity_poly.pdbx_strand_id
1 'polypeptide(L)'
;MLRYNTYLKNNSLYNTPPSFGIYMINEVLKWIEEKGGLQGVEAMNRKKASLIYDAIDQSGGFYRGCVSPEFRSDMNITFRLGSEELEKEFVKASEQAGFVGLKGHRSVGGLRASVYNAIPYENCQALVEFMQNFQASHE
;
A
#
# COMPACT_ATOMS: atom_id res chain seq x y z
N MET A 1 13.22 29.71 -6.89
CA MET A 1 13.65 28.91 -5.72
C MET A 1 12.58 29.05 -4.64
N LEU A 2 12.03 27.93 -4.15
CA LEU A 2 11.04 27.91 -3.07
C LEU A 2 11.65 28.51 -1.79
N ARG A 3 11.02 29.54 -1.20
CA ARG A 3 11.44 30.15 0.08
C ARG A 3 10.33 30.01 1.12
N TYR A 4 10.45 29.06 2.03
CA TYR A 4 9.42 28.77 3.06
C TYR A 4 9.01 29.99 3.88
N ASN A 5 9.95 30.90 4.20
CA ASN A 5 9.66 32.12 4.95
C ASN A 5 8.64 33.04 4.26
N THR A 6 8.65 33.12 2.92
CA THR A 6 7.67 33.91 2.16
C THR A 6 6.27 33.35 2.34
N TYR A 7 6.09 32.04 2.24
CA TYR A 7 4.78 31.40 2.41
C TYR A 7 4.31 31.47 3.86
N LEU A 8 5.20 31.26 4.83
CA LEU A 8 4.87 31.36 6.25
C LEU A 8 4.34 32.76 6.62
N LYS A 9 5.03 33.82 6.19
CA LYS A 9 4.60 35.21 6.44
C LYS A 9 3.26 35.57 5.80
N ASN A 10 2.87 34.86 4.75
CA ASN A 10 1.62 35.07 4.02
C ASN A 10 0.58 33.97 4.30
N ASN A 11 0.74 33.19 5.38
CA ASN A 11 -0.17 32.09 5.74
C ASN A 11 -0.50 31.14 4.57
N SER A 12 0.51 30.79 3.77
CA SER A 12 0.40 29.96 2.57
C SER A 12 -0.48 30.55 1.45
N LEU A 13 -0.74 31.86 1.47
CA LEU A 13 -1.56 32.59 0.50
C LEU A 13 -0.78 33.66 -0.28
N TYR A 14 0.55 33.50 -0.40
CA TYR A 14 1.40 34.45 -1.14
C TYR A 14 0.98 34.61 -2.61
N ASN A 15 0.51 33.53 -3.24
CA ASN A 15 -0.07 33.48 -4.58
C ASN A 15 -1.33 32.60 -4.55
N THR A 16 -2.05 32.48 -5.67
CA THR A 16 -3.24 31.64 -5.77
C THR A 16 -2.92 30.20 -5.35
N PRO A 17 -3.50 29.71 -4.24
CA PRO A 17 -3.25 28.35 -3.78
C PRO A 17 -4.05 27.34 -4.61
N PRO A 18 -3.72 26.03 -4.53
CA PRO A 18 -4.51 24.98 -5.14
C PRO A 18 -5.79 24.74 -4.32
N SER A 19 -6.75 25.68 -4.39
CA SER A 19 -7.93 25.73 -3.50
C SER A 19 -8.71 24.41 -3.45
N PHE A 20 -8.90 23.75 -4.60
CA PHE A 20 -9.58 22.46 -4.64
C PHE A 20 -8.78 21.35 -3.94
N GLY A 21 -7.46 21.30 -4.12
CA GLY A 21 -6.60 20.33 -3.43
C GLY A 21 -6.61 20.53 -1.91
N ILE A 22 -6.61 21.79 -1.45
CA ILE A 22 -6.73 22.13 -0.02
C ILE A 22 -8.08 21.67 0.52
N TYR A 23 -9.17 21.92 -0.22
CA TYR A 23 -10.50 21.43 0.15
C TYR A 23 -10.54 19.90 0.27
N MET A 24 -9.98 19.17 -0.71
CA MET A 24 -9.96 17.71 -0.66
C MET A 24 -9.14 17.16 0.52
N ILE A 25 -8.02 17.82 0.88
CA ILE A 25 -7.26 17.46 2.10
C ILE A 25 -8.14 17.63 3.34
N ASN A 26 -8.89 18.74 3.44
CA ASN A 26 -9.79 18.97 4.57
C ASN A 26 -10.85 17.86 4.71
N GLU A 27 -11.43 17.39 3.61
CA GLU A 27 -12.38 16.27 3.64
C GLU A 27 -11.71 14.95 4.06
N VAL A 28 -10.48 14.68 3.61
CA VAL A 28 -9.71 13.51 4.06
C VAL A 28 -9.35 13.59 5.54
N LEU A 29 -9.03 14.79 6.06
CA LEU A 29 -8.73 14.98 7.48
C LEU A 29 -9.95 14.70 8.37
N LYS A 30 -11.13 15.19 7.99
CA LYS A 30 -12.40 14.86 8.68
C LYS A 30 -12.68 13.37 8.67
N TRP A 31 -12.51 12.72 7.51
CA TRP A 31 -12.68 11.27 7.39
C TRP A 31 -11.71 10.50 8.31
N ILE A 32 -10.45 10.96 8.47
CA ILE A 32 -9.51 10.35 9.42
C ILE A 32 -10.01 10.50 10.86
N GLU A 33 -10.55 11.65 11.25
CA GLU A 33 -11.15 11.84 12.58
C GLU A 33 -12.33 10.88 12.81
N GLU A 34 -13.21 10.72 11.83
CA GLU A 34 -14.33 9.76 11.87
C GLU A 34 -13.88 8.30 12.02
N LYS A 35 -12.68 7.97 11.52
CA LYS A 35 -12.06 6.64 11.68
C LYS A 35 -11.37 6.43 13.04
N GLY A 36 -11.56 7.34 13.99
CA GLY A 36 -10.93 7.28 15.32
C GLY A 36 -9.58 7.99 15.37
N GLY A 37 -9.36 8.97 14.49
CA GLY A 37 -8.11 9.73 14.40
C GLY A 37 -6.91 8.84 14.06
N LEU A 38 -5.72 9.33 14.42
CA LEU A 38 -4.46 8.64 14.07
C LEU A 38 -4.34 7.24 14.69
N GLN A 39 -4.82 7.06 15.92
CA GLN A 39 -4.79 5.76 16.60
C GLN A 39 -5.69 4.72 15.90
N GLY A 40 -6.89 5.14 15.48
CA GLY A 40 -7.82 4.26 14.76
C GLY A 40 -7.28 3.82 13.41
N VAL A 41 -6.73 4.75 12.62
CA VAL A 41 -6.12 4.41 11.32
C VAL A 41 -4.85 3.59 11.46
N GLU A 42 -4.02 3.85 12.48
CA GLU A 42 -2.82 3.06 12.78
C GLU A 42 -3.17 1.60 13.10
N ALA A 43 -4.14 1.37 13.99
CA ALA A 43 -4.60 0.04 14.34
C ALA A 43 -5.12 -0.73 13.12
N MET A 44 -5.90 -0.07 12.26
CA MET A 44 -6.39 -0.66 11.02
C MET A 44 -5.26 -0.99 10.04
N ASN A 45 -4.31 -0.07 9.87
CA ASN A 45 -3.17 -0.27 8.99
C ASN A 45 -2.28 -1.42 9.42
N ARG A 46 -1.99 -1.54 10.73
CA ARG A 46 -1.29 -2.71 11.28
C ARG A 46 -2.03 -4.01 10.99
N LYS A 47 -3.36 -4.03 11.21
CA LYS A 47 -4.17 -5.23 10.92
C LYS A 47 -4.10 -5.65 9.45
N LYS A 48 -4.16 -4.70 8.51
CA LYS A 48 -4.00 -4.96 7.06
C LYS A 48 -2.60 -5.48 6.74
N ALA A 49 -1.57 -4.83 7.27
CA ALA A 49 -0.19 -5.19 7.01
C ALA A 49 0.16 -6.58 7.55
N SER A 50 -0.21 -6.86 8.80
CA SER A 50 -0.04 -8.18 9.42
C SER A 50 -0.69 -9.28 8.59
N LEU A 51 -1.92 -9.08 8.12
CA LEU A 51 -2.62 -10.09 7.31
C LEU A 51 -1.82 -10.50 6.06
N ILE A 52 -1.27 -9.53 5.32
CA ILE A 52 -0.51 -9.81 4.10
C ILE A 52 0.88 -10.35 4.44
N TYR A 53 1.54 -9.83 5.48
CA TYR A 53 2.83 -10.35 5.92
C TYR A 53 2.74 -11.79 6.44
N ASP A 54 1.67 -12.14 7.15
CA ASP A 54 1.41 -13.52 7.60
C ASP A 54 1.29 -14.46 6.40
N ALA A 55 0.59 -14.03 5.33
CA ALA A 55 0.50 -14.80 4.09
C ALA A 55 1.87 -14.98 3.40
N ILE A 56 2.74 -13.96 3.46
CA ILE A 56 4.10 -14.04 2.93
C ILE A 56 4.94 -15.01 3.78
N ASP A 57 4.92 -14.86 5.09
CA ASP A 57 5.79 -15.60 6.01
C ASP A 57 5.40 -17.09 6.12
N GLN A 58 4.11 -17.40 5.96
CA GLN A 58 3.60 -18.78 6.01
C GLN A 58 3.64 -19.49 4.64
N SER A 59 4.12 -18.82 3.58
CA SER A 59 4.13 -19.35 2.21
C SER A 59 5.19 -20.42 1.94
N GLY A 60 5.97 -20.85 2.94
CA GLY A 60 7.08 -21.79 2.73
C GLY A 60 8.20 -21.24 1.84
N GLY A 61 8.27 -19.91 1.65
CA GLY A 61 9.24 -19.24 0.80
C GLY A 61 8.80 -19.01 -0.65
N PHE A 62 7.56 -19.38 -1.01
CA PHE A 62 6.99 -19.05 -2.31
C PHE A 62 6.91 -17.52 -2.51
N TYR A 63 6.39 -16.82 -1.50
CA TYR A 63 6.47 -15.36 -1.39
C TYR A 63 7.62 -14.97 -0.46
N ARG A 64 8.44 -14.01 -0.90
CA ARG A 64 9.61 -13.55 -0.14
C ARG A 64 9.56 -12.05 0.06
N GLY A 65 9.46 -11.59 1.30
CA GLY A 65 9.54 -10.16 1.61
C GLY A 65 10.89 -9.57 1.19
N CYS A 66 10.89 -8.35 0.66
CA CYS A 66 12.11 -7.67 0.20
C CYS A 66 12.95 -7.04 1.33
N VAL A 67 12.43 -7.03 2.57
CA VAL A 67 13.03 -6.36 3.73
C VAL A 67 12.96 -7.25 4.96
N SER A 68 13.94 -7.11 5.86
CA SER A 68 13.92 -7.83 7.14
C SER A 68 12.69 -7.46 7.98
N PRO A 69 12.14 -8.40 8.79
CA PRO A 69 10.87 -8.22 9.49
C PRO A 69 10.75 -6.94 10.32
N GLU A 70 11.83 -6.53 10.99
CA GLU A 70 11.91 -5.35 11.85
C GLU A 70 11.84 -4.01 11.10
N PHE A 71 12.05 -4.01 9.78
CA PHE A 71 12.01 -2.83 8.92
C PHE A 71 10.83 -2.83 7.95
N ARG A 72 9.87 -3.74 8.16
CA ARG A 72 8.66 -3.85 7.32
C ARG A 72 7.79 -2.61 7.42
N SER A 73 7.21 -2.24 6.29
CA SER A 73 6.33 -1.08 6.18
C SER A 73 4.88 -1.52 6.31
N ASP A 74 4.12 -0.82 7.17
CA ASP A 74 2.67 -1.01 7.24
C ASP A 74 1.92 -0.44 6.03
N MET A 75 2.61 0.28 5.13
CA MET A 75 2.00 0.98 4.00
C MET A 75 2.32 0.33 2.66
N ASN A 76 3.58 -0.05 2.43
CA ASN A 76 4.08 -0.55 1.15
C ASN A 76 4.75 -1.90 1.34
N ILE A 77 4.00 -2.96 1.11
CA ILE A 77 4.45 -4.33 1.33
C ILE A 77 5.08 -4.82 0.04
N THR A 78 6.41 -4.93 0.04
CA THR A 78 7.20 -5.38 -1.10
C THR A 78 7.61 -6.84 -0.96
N PHE A 79 7.38 -7.62 -2.01
CA PHE A 79 7.69 -9.04 -2.02
C PHE A 79 8.04 -9.53 -3.42
N ARG A 80 8.72 -10.67 -3.49
CA ARG A 80 9.16 -11.33 -4.73
C ARG A 80 8.71 -12.78 -4.75
N LEU A 81 8.70 -13.35 -5.96
CA LEU A 81 8.44 -14.76 -6.23
C LEU A 81 9.76 -15.46 -6.63
N GLY A 82 9.68 -16.75 -7.00
CA GLY A 82 10.84 -17.54 -7.43
C GLY A 82 11.56 -17.03 -8.68
N SER A 83 10.84 -16.36 -9.60
CA SER A 83 11.37 -15.82 -10.85
C SER A 83 10.60 -14.58 -11.33
N GLU A 84 11.18 -13.80 -12.24
CA GLU A 84 10.50 -12.65 -12.86
C GLU A 84 9.33 -13.07 -13.76
N GLU A 85 9.40 -14.25 -14.37
CA GLU A 85 8.31 -14.84 -15.15
C GLU A 85 7.08 -15.08 -14.26
N LEU A 86 7.30 -15.66 -13.07
CA LEU A 86 6.23 -15.90 -12.10
C LEU A 86 5.68 -14.59 -11.53
N GLU A 87 6.52 -13.56 -11.34
CA GLU A 87 6.07 -12.20 -10.98
C GLU A 87 5.16 -11.60 -12.07
N LYS A 88 5.49 -11.77 -13.35
CA LYS A 88 4.66 -11.30 -14.48
C LYS A 88 3.34 -12.04 -14.56
N GLU A 89 3.36 -13.35 -14.34
CA GLU A 89 2.16 -14.18 -14.29
C GLU A 89 1.24 -13.78 -13.13
N PHE A 90 1.80 -13.56 -11.94
CA PHE A 90 1.05 -13.05 -10.78
C PHE A 90 0.37 -11.72 -11.08
N VAL A 91 1.10 -10.75 -11.66
CA VAL A 91 0.50 -9.46 -12.04
C VAL A 91 -0.67 -9.66 -13.00
N LYS A 92 -0.46 -10.43 -14.08
CA LYS A 92 -1.50 -10.69 -15.08
C LYS A 92 -2.74 -11.38 -14.48
N ALA A 93 -2.54 -12.42 -13.67
CA ALA A 93 -3.62 -13.13 -13.02
C ALA A 93 -4.36 -12.22 -12.02
N SER A 94 -3.63 -11.38 -11.28
CA SER A 94 -4.23 -10.44 -10.34
C SER A 94 -5.07 -9.38 -11.05
N GLU A 95 -4.62 -8.88 -12.20
CA GLU A 95 -5.38 -7.92 -13.02
C GLU A 95 -6.67 -8.54 -13.55
N GLN A 96 -6.64 -9.81 -13.96
CA GLN A 96 -7.83 -10.56 -14.37
C GLN A 96 -8.80 -10.80 -13.20
N ALA A 97 -8.29 -10.93 -11.98
CA ALA A 97 -9.09 -11.00 -10.76
C ALA A 97 -9.55 -9.61 -10.25
N GLY A 98 -9.24 -8.53 -10.96
CA GLY A 98 -9.69 -7.17 -10.64
C GLY A 98 -8.75 -6.38 -9.72
N PHE A 99 -7.58 -6.90 -9.37
CA PHE A 99 -6.57 -6.15 -8.64
C PHE A 99 -5.84 -5.16 -9.56
N VAL A 100 -5.50 -3.99 -9.01
CA VAL A 100 -4.78 -2.94 -9.74
C VAL A 100 -3.59 -2.48 -8.92
N GLY A 101 -2.44 -2.30 -9.59
CA GLY A 101 -1.28 -1.64 -9.00
C GLY A 101 -0.34 -2.52 -8.18
N LEU A 102 -0.44 -3.85 -8.30
CA LEU A 102 0.45 -4.80 -7.59
C LEU A 102 1.84 -4.95 -8.22
N LYS A 103 2.03 -4.48 -9.46
CA LYS A 103 3.34 -4.48 -10.12
C LYS A 103 4.33 -3.59 -9.35
N GLY A 104 5.46 -4.16 -8.95
CA GLY A 104 6.53 -3.45 -8.26
C GLY A 104 7.12 -2.30 -9.08
N HIS A 105 7.80 -1.39 -8.40
CA HIS A 105 8.42 -0.24 -9.06
C HIS A 105 9.53 -0.71 -10.03
N ARG A 106 9.58 -0.10 -11.22
CA ARG A 106 10.51 -0.49 -12.32
C ARG A 106 11.98 -0.57 -11.93
N SER A 107 12.44 0.20 -10.93
CA SER A 107 13.84 0.20 -10.50
C SER A 107 14.21 -0.99 -9.61
N VAL A 108 13.22 -1.72 -9.09
CA VAL A 108 13.43 -2.85 -8.16
C VAL A 108 12.87 -4.16 -8.74
N GLY A 109 11.78 -4.09 -9.51
CA GLY A 109 11.03 -5.27 -9.94
C GLY A 109 10.11 -5.79 -8.83
N GLY A 110 9.72 -7.07 -8.89
CA GLY A 110 8.89 -7.69 -7.86
C GLY A 110 7.44 -7.20 -7.84
N LEU A 111 6.83 -7.36 -6.67
CA LEU A 111 5.45 -7.02 -6.38
C LEU A 111 5.39 -6.04 -5.21
N ARG A 112 4.35 -5.20 -5.21
CA ARG A 112 4.10 -4.24 -4.14
C ARG A 112 2.60 -4.07 -3.87
N ALA A 113 2.15 -4.46 -2.68
CA ALA A 113 0.82 -4.11 -2.19
C ALA A 113 0.89 -2.80 -1.40
N SER A 114 0.25 -1.74 -1.90
CA SER A 114 0.17 -0.44 -1.22
C SER A 114 -1.16 -0.34 -0.46
N VAL A 115 -1.12 -0.39 0.86
CA VAL A 115 -2.30 -0.53 1.73
C VAL A 115 -2.57 0.73 2.56
N TYR A 116 -2.53 1.90 1.91
CA TYR A 116 -2.81 3.21 2.52
C TYR A 116 -4.13 3.25 3.29
N ASN A 117 -4.33 4.29 4.11
CA ASN A 117 -5.51 4.44 4.99
C ASN A 117 -6.85 4.13 4.29
N ALA A 118 -7.03 4.60 3.06
CA ALA A 118 -8.27 4.44 2.29
C ALA A 118 -8.49 3.02 1.72
N ILE A 119 -7.48 2.15 1.74
CA ILE A 119 -7.62 0.76 1.31
C ILE A 119 -8.37 -0.02 2.39
N PRO A 120 -9.55 -0.60 2.07
CA PRO A 120 -10.33 -1.39 3.01
C PRO A 120 -9.60 -2.68 3.45
N TYR A 121 -9.99 -3.20 4.61
CA TYR A 121 -9.43 -4.45 5.12
C TYR A 121 -9.82 -5.64 4.23
N GLU A 122 -11.02 -5.61 3.69
CA GLU A 122 -11.62 -6.62 2.83
C GLU A 122 -10.81 -6.79 1.53
N ASN A 123 -10.27 -5.70 0.99
CA ASN A 123 -9.38 -5.76 -0.18
C ASN A 123 -8.07 -6.48 0.14
N CYS A 124 -7.56 -6.35 1.37
CA CYS A 124 -6.38 -7.08 1.82
C CYS A 124 -6.70 -8.57 2.03
N GLN A 125 -7.90 -8.89 2.53
CA GLN A 125 -8.38 -10.27 2.61
C GLN A 125 -8.49 -10.92 1.23
N ALA A 126 -9.11 -10.23 0.27
CA ALA A 126 -9.22 -10.70 -1.10
C ALA A 126 -7.83 -10.93 -1.72
N LEU A 127 -6.86 -10.04 -1.45
CA LEU A 127 -5.49 -10.22 -1.91
C LEU A 127 -4.83 -11.47 -1.30
N VAL A 128 -5.00 -11.71 0.00
CA VAL A 128 -4.45 -12.91 0.65
C VAL A 128 -5.08 -14.19 0.11
N GLU A 129 -6.40 -14.21 -0.09
CA GLU A 129 -7.09 -15.34 -0.71
C GLU A 129 -6.57 -15.59 -2.13
N PHE A 130 -6.40 -14.53 -2.93
CA PHE A 130 -5.78 -14.62 -4.24
C PHE A 130 -4.35 -15.17 -4.17
N MET A 131 -3.53 -14.72 -3.22
CA MET A 131 -2.16 -15.20 -3.03
C MET A 131 -2.14 -16.70 -2.69
N GLN A 132 -3.01 -17.15 -1.78
CA GLN A 132 -3.11 -18.57 -1.41
C GLN A 132 -3.52 -19.43 -2.60
N ASN A 133 -4.52 -18.99 -3.37
CA ASN A 133 -4.98 -19.71 -4.56
C ASN A 133 -3.91 -19.73 -5.66
N PHE A 134 -3.19 -18.62 -5.86
CA PHE A 134 -2.10 -18.53 -6.82
C PHE A 134 -0.95 -19.44 -6.43
N GLN A 135 -0.56 -19.51 -5.16
CA GLN A 135 0.45 -20.46 -4.69
C GLN A 135 0.01 -21.90 -4.95
N ALA A 136 -1.22 -22.26 -4.55
CA ALA A 136 -1.74 -23.62 -4.72
C ALA A 136 -1.83 -24.09 -6.18
N SER A 137 -1.95 -23.18 -7.15
CA SER A 137 -1.95 -23.52 -8.58
C SER A 137 -0.55 -23.69 -9.18
N HIS A 138 0.51 -23.43 -8.42
CA HIS A 138 1.91 -23.48 -8.87
C HIS A 138 2.79 -24.42 -8.00
N GLU A 139 2.17 -25.16 -7.09
CA GLU A 139 2.74 -26.30 -6.35
C GLU A 139 2.38 -27.63 -7.04
#